data_AF-A0A7L3FEC7-F1
#
_entry.id   AF-A0A7L3FEC7-F1
#
_cell.length_a   1.000
_cell.length_b   1.000
_cell.length_c   1.000
_cell.angle_alpha   90.00
_cell.angle_beta   90.00
_cell.angle_gamma   90.00
#
_symmetry.space_group_name_H-M   'P 1'
#
loop_
_entity.id
_entity.type
_entity.pdbx_description
1 polymer ?
#
loop_
_entity_poly.entity_id
_entity_poly.type
_entity_poly.pdbx_seq_one_letter_code
_entity_poly.pdbx_strand_id
1 'polypeptide(L)'
;QGSVDCPNLEFEYGDTDVHGAELAELYSYTEEPELSTNQRCFEEDFHTQVQGRRWLELDGAQQKAYVMHLLDGLEVVNRDKRLKVARAILYLAQGVFGDCDNEGDVLHWSRHNSFLLYQLGTFTAFLELLNMEIDNSQACSSALRKPAISLADSTELRVLLSVMYLMVENIRVEQEADPPEWKTYRETFRMELSFPVHTEEPFALLLFTMVTKFCSGHAPHFPMKKVLLLLWKVLLFTLGGFEALQGMKVRKREELGLPPLPEDSIQVMRSMRAASPPTYSMELLEQQQQKRGHRSRRPLVKQDSLDMYNERDPFKNDEGGVDEEENDDVDSGIEGELDLMDRDTIIPTVPTQRPPIERVSFPKGLPWAPKVRQKDIEHFLEASRNKFIGFTLGQDTETLIGLPRPIHESVKTLKQHKYVSISDIQIKNEEELEKCPMSLGEEEVQETPGEILYRAMLYHLPQYMIALLKILLAAAPTSKAKTDSINILADVLPEEMP
;
A
#
# COMPACT_ATOMS: atom_id res chain seq x y z
N GLN A 1 -11.08 37.18 16.50
CA GLN A 1 -11.53 36.30 15.39
C GLN A 1 -11.32 34.85 15.82
N GLY A 2 -11.81 33.86 15.06
CA GLY A 2 -11.57 32.45 15.35
C GLY A 2 -10.11 32.02 15.15
N SER A 3 -9.77 30.85 15.68
CA SER A 3 -8.62 30.06 15.22
C SER A 3 -8.79 29.76 13.73
N VAL A 4 -7.70 29.67 12.97
CA VAL A 4 -7.73 29.02 11.65
C VAL A 4 -7.68 27.51 11.90
N ASP A 5 -8.81 27.00 12.37
CA ASP A 5 -8.99 25.55 12.48
C ASP A 5 -9.05 25.02 11.06
N CYS A 6 -7.97 24.36 10.62
CA CYS A 6 -7.99 23.58 9.38
C CYS A 6 -9.23 22.68 9.43
N PRO A 7 -10.11 22.71 8.42
CA PRO A 7 -11.27 21.83 8.40
C PRO A 7 -10.76 20.40 8.54
N ASN A 8 -11.41 19.62 9.41
CA ASN A 8 -11.11 18.20 9.47
C ASN A 8 -11.45 17.63 8.08
N LEU A 9 -10.42 17.19 7.36
CA LEU A 9 -10.60 16.42 6.13
C LEU A 9 -11.31 15.13 6.52
N GLU A 10 -12.56 15.01 6.11
CA GLU A 10 -13.40 13.83 6.30
C GLU A 10 -12.92 12.76 5.32
N PHE A 11 -11.81 12.11 5.68
CA PHE A 11 -11.15 11.09 4.88
C PHE A 11 -11.58 9.71 5.36
N GLU A 12 -12.34 9.00 4.53
CA GLU A 12 -12.73 7.62 4.81
C GLU A 12 -11.58 6.66 4.45
N TYR A 13 -10.97 6.07 5.49
CA TYR A 13 -9.95 5.03 5.32
C TYR A 13 -10.62 3.69 4.93
N GLY A 14 -10.97 3.55 3.65
CA GLY A 14 -11.47 2.32 3.02
C GLY A 14 -10.37 1.45 2.40
N ASP A 15 -10.72 0.22 2.02
CA ASP A 15 -9.91 -0.62 1.13
C ASP A 15 -10.00 -0.17 -0.34
N THR A 16 -11.11 0.47 -0.72
CA THR A 16 -11.46 0.96 -2.05
C THR A 16 -12.37 2.19 -1.94
N ASP A 17 -12.43 3.00 -3.00
CA ASP A 17 -13.39 4.11 -3.12
C ASP A 17 -14.72 3.61 -3.73
N VAL A 18 -15.67 4.52 -3.99
CA VAL A 18 -16.89 4.23 -4.76
C VAL A 18 -16.54 3.81 -6.19
N HIS A 19 -17.31 2.88 -6.74
CA HIS A 19 -17.01 2.24 -8.02
C HIS A 19 -16.81 3.21 -9.20
N GLY A 20 -17.50 4.36 -9.23
CA GLY A 20 -17.27 5.40 -10.23
C GLY A 20 -15.92 6.13 -10.10
N ALA A 21 -15.41 6.29 -8.87
CA ALA A 21 -14.11 6.89 -8.60
C ALA A 21 -12.96 5.92 -8.95
N GLU A 22 -13.14 4.62 -8.68
CA GLU A 22 -12.23 3.55 -9.09
C GLU A 22 -12.05 3.51 -10.63
N LEU A 23 -13.15 3.59 -11.37
CA LEU A 23 -13.13 3.69 -12.83
C LEU A 23 -12.51 5.01 -13.34
N ALA A 24 -12.71 6.11 -12.62
CA ALA A 24 -12.06 7.38 -12.92
C ALA A 24 -10.55 7.35 -12.63
N GLU A 25 -10.09 6.60 -11.62
CA GLU A 25 -8.66 6.42 -11.35
C GLU A 25 -7.99 5.58 -12.44
N LEU A 26 -8.65 4.58 -13.02
CA LEU A 26 -8.08 3.74 -14.08
C LEU A 26 -7.56 4.56 -15.28
N TYR A 27 -8.29 5.60 -15.69
CA TYR A 27 -7.99 6.38 -16.89
C TYR A 27 -7.28 7.70 -16.61
N SER A 28 -6.52 8.18 -17.58
CA SER A 28 -5.93 9.53 -17.63
C SER A 28 -6.72 10.38 -18.63
N TYR A 29 -6.85 11.70 -18.42
CA TYR A 29 -7.54 12.60 -19.37
C TYR A 29 -6.97 12.55 -20.81
N THR A 30 -5.69 12.18 -20.95
CA THR A 30 -5.02 11.97 -22.24
C THR A 30 -5.44 10.69 -22.98
N GLU A 31 -6.19 9.79 -22.35
CA GLU A 31 -6.72 8.55 -22.96
C GLU A 31 -8.16 8.72 -23.49
N GLU A 32 -8.79 9.89 -23.34
CA GLU A 32 -10.15 10.16 -23.83
C GLU A 32 -10.36 9.81 -25.32
N PRO A 33 -9.44 10.13 -26.25
CA PRO A 33 -9.58 9.75 -27.66
C PRO A 33 -9.57 8.23 -27.90
N GLU A 34 -9.02 7.45 -26.97
CA GLU A 34 -9.04 6.00 -27.05
C GLU A 34 -10.43 5.43 -26.76
N LEU A 35 -11.25 6.10 -25.94
CA LEU A 35 -12.63 5.67 -25.65
C LEU A 35 -13.48 5.68 -26.93
N SER A 36 -13.47 6.78 -27.69
CA SER A 36 -14.13 6.85 -29.01
C SER A 36 -13.54 5.87 -30.03
N THR A 37 -12.24 5.56 -29.91
CA THR A 37 -11.59 4.56 -30.76
C THR A 37 -12.04 3.13 -30.41
N ASN A 38 -12.23 2.82 -29.12
CA ASN A 38 -12.74 1.53 -28.66
C ASN A 38 -14.19 1.31 -29.12
N GLN A 39 -15.05 2.30 -28.93
CA GLN A 39 -16.43 2.32 -29.43
C GLN A 39 -16.47 2.03 -30.93
N ARG A 40 -15.69 2.76 -31.73
CA ARG A 40 -15.66 2.57 -33.20
C ARG A 40 -15.15 1.19 -33.60
N CYS A 41 -14.15 0.65 -32.89
CA CYS A 41 -13.65 -0.71 -33.14
C CYS A 41 -14.71 -1.78 -32.84
N PHE A 42 -15.57 -1.57 -31.85
CA PHE A 42 -16.75 -2.42 -31.61
C PHE A 42 -17.81 -2.23 -32.70
N GLU A 43 -18.22 -1.00 -33.01
CA GLU A 43 -19.28 -0.71 -34.00
C GLU A 43 -18.92 -1.20 -35.41
N GLU A 44 -17.67 -1.05 -35.83
CA GLU A 44 -17.16 -1.55 -37.12
C GLU A 44 -17.29 -3.08 -37.27
N ASP A 45 -17.11 -3.84 -36.19
CA ASP A 45 -17.23 -5.32 -36.20
C ASP A 45 -18.68 -5.76 -35.96
N PHE A 46 -19.29 -5.24 -34.89
CA PHE A 46 -20.63 -5.59 -34.43
C PHE A 46 -21.68 -5.41 -35.53
N HIS A 47 -21.62 -4.32 -36.31
CA HIS A 47 -22.57 -4.12 -37.41
C HIS A 47 -22.37 -5.06 -38.62
N THR A 48 -21.25 -5.76 -38.72
CA THR A 48 -21.07 -6.82 -39.74
C THR A 48 -21.71 -8.14 -39.32
N GLN A 49 -21.68 -8.46 -38.01
CA GLN A 49 -22.22 -9.69 -37.44
C GLN A 49 -23.71 -9.56 -37.04
N VAL A 50 -24.10 -8.40 -36.52
CA VAL A 50 -25.41 -8.11 -35.92
C VAL A 50 -26.05 -6.92 -36.62
N GLN A 51 -27.00 -7.20 -37.51
CA GLN A 51 -27.68 -6.16 -38.30
C GLN A 51 -28.88 -5.58 -37.56
N GLY A 52 -28.86 -4.26 -37.33
CA GLY A 52 -30.04 -3.48 -36.92
C GLY A 52 -30.53 -3.71 -35.48
N ARG A 53 -29.63 -4.05 -34.56
CA ARG A 53 -29.89 -4.13 -33.10
C ARG A 53 -28.74 -3.50 -32.32
N ARG A 54 -28.99 -3.12 -31.07
CA ARG A 54 -27.99 -2.69 -30.06
C ARG A 54 -27.50 -3.85 -29.20
N TRP A 55 -26.40 -3.66 -28.45
CA TRP A 55 -25.87 -4.72 -27.55
C TRP A 55 -26.88 -5.13 -26.48
N LEU A 56 -27.61 -4.14 -25.94
CA LEU A 56 -28.59 -4.28 -24.86
C LEU A 56 -29.88 -4.98 -25.32
N GLU A 57 -30.06 -5.20 -26.63
CA GLU A 57 -31.23 -5.81 -27.26
C GLU A 57 -30.99 -7.28 -27.66
N LEU A 58 -29.80 -7.81 -27.37
CA LEU A 58 -29.42 -9.19 -27.62
C LEU A 58 -29.78 -10.10 -26.44
N ASP A 59 -30.20 -11.33 -26.75
CA ASP A 59 -30.36 -12.35 -25.71
C ASP A 59 -28.99 -12.90 -25.25
N GLY A 60 -28.97 -13.57 -24.10
CA GLY A 60 -27.73 -14.09 -23.51
C GLY A 60 -27.02 -15.17 -24.33
N ALA A 61 -27.65 -15.78 -25.34
CA ALA A 61 -26.98 -16.68 -26.28
C ALA A 61 -26.36 -15.89 -27.45
N GLN A 62 -27.04 -14.85 -27.94
CA GLN A 62 -26.52 -13.91 -28.93
C GLN A 62 -25.30 -13.13 -28.39
N GLN A 63 -25.36 -12.65 -27.15
CA GLN A 63 -24.22 -12.00 -26.47
C GLN A 63 -23.03 -12.97 -26.35
N LYS A 64 -23.27 -14.24 -25.98
CA LYS A 64 -22.21 -15.27 -25.91
C LYS A 64 -21.59 -15.57 -27.27
N ALA A 65 -22.41 -15.73 -28.31
CA ALA A 65 -21.92 -16.00 -29.66
C ALA A 65 -21.05 -14.85 -30.22
N TYR A 66 -21.40 -13.60 -29.93
CA TYR A 66 -20.58 -12.45 -30.36
C TYR A 66 -19.26 -12.34 -29.57
N VAL A 67 -19.26 -12.59 -28.26
CA VAL A 67 -17.99 -12.63 -27.50
C VAL A 67 -17.10 -13.79 -27.95
N MET A 68 -17.67 -14.97 -28.26
CA MET A 68 -16.90 -16.06 -28.87
C MET A 68 -16.27 -15.63 -30.20
N HIS A 69 -16.99 -14.91 -31.07
CA HIS A 69 -16.43 -14.37 -32.30
C HIS A 69 -15.27 -13.38 -32.06
N LEU A 70 -15.38 -12.53 -31.03
CA LEU A 70 -14.27 -11.65 -30.63
C LEU A 70 -13.07 -12.45 -30.10
N LEU A 71 -13.27 -13.58 -29.41
CA LEU A 71 -12.16 -14.45 -28.98
C LEU A 71 -11.46 -15.12 -30.17
N ASP A 72 -12.21 -15.65 -31.15
CA ASP A 72 -11.63 -16.11 -32.44
C ASP A 72 -10.80 -14.99 -33.12
N GLY A 73 -11.26 -13.75 -33.00
CA GLY A 73 -10.57 -12.56 -33.51
C GLY A 73 -9.25 -12.21 -32.81
N LEU A 74 -9.01 -12.71 -31.59
CA LEU A 74 -7.75 -12.49 -30.87
C LEU A 74 -6.61 -13.40 -31.37
N GLU A 75 -6.92 -14.60 -31.90
CA GLU A 75 -5.94 -15.55 -32.45
C GLU A 75 -5.27 -15.04 -33.76
N VAL A 76 -5.75 -13.93 -34.30
CA VAL A 76 -5.29 -13.37 -35.58
C VAL A 76 -3.85 -12.87 -35.49
N VAL A 77 -2.97 -13.46 -36.31
CA VAL A 77 -1.52 -13.16 -36.41
C VAL A 77 -1.21 -11.67 -36.70
N ASN A 78 -2.13 -10.93 -37.34
CA ASN A 78 -1.94 -9.49 -37.58
C ASN A 78 -2.26 -8.67 -36.31
N ARG A 79 -1.21 -8.03 -35.77
CA ARG A 79 -1.25 -7.19 -34.58
C ARG A 79 -2.36 -6.13 -34.61
N ASP A 80 -2.51 -5.40 -35.71
CA ASP A 80 -3.46 -4.28 -35.80
C ASP A 80 -4.93 -4.75 -35.71
N LYS A 81 -5.25 -5.88 -36.36
CA LYS A 81 -6.56 -6.54 -36.26
C LYS A 81 -6.82 -7.02 -34.83
N ARG A 82 -5.86 -7.73 -34.23
CA ARG A 82 -5.99 -8.18 -32.84
C ARG A 82 -6.20 -7.01 -31.88
N LEU A 83 -5.49 -5.90 -32.06
CA LEU A 83 -5.67 -4.69 -31.25
C LEU A 83 -7.07 -4.07 -31.44
N LYS A 84 -7.64 -4.05 -32.65
CA LYS A 84 -9.05 -3.64 -32.85
C LYS A 84 -10.02 -4.53 -32.07
N VAL A 85 -9.83 -5.84 -32.11
CA VAL A 85 -10.68 -6.81 -31.41
C VAL A 85 -10.54 -6.66 -29.89
N ALA A 86 -9.32 -6.53 -29.37
CA ALA A 86 -9.08 -6.27 -27.95
C ALA A 86 -9.69 -4.93 -27.49
N ARG A 87 -9.72 -3.91 -28.35
CA ARG A 87 -10.43 -2.64 -28.11
C ARG A 87 -11.96 -2.78 -28.12
N ALA A 88 -12.52 -3.65 -28.96
CA ALA A 88 -13.95 -3.97 -28.93
C ALA A 88 -14.35 -4.69 -27.63
N ILE A 89 -13.51 -5.62 -27.15
CA ILE A 89 -13.66 -6.27 -25.84
C ILE A 89 -13.52 -5.24 -24.70
N LEU A 90 -12.62 -4.27 -24.82
CA LEU A 90 -12.51 -3.17 -23.86
C LEU A 90 -13.77 -2.29 -23.83
N TYR A 91 -14.37 -1.97 -24.97
CA TYR A 91 -15.65 -1.24 -25.00
C TYR A 91 -16.81 -2.01 -24.33
N LEU A 92 -16.86 -3.34 -24.50
CA LEU A 92 -17.77 -4.21 -23.74
C LEU A 92 -17.49 -4.13 -22.23
N ALA A 93 -16.23 -4.28 -21.81
CA ALA A 93 -15.85 -4.18 -20.39
C ALA A 93 -16.11 -2.78 -19.80
N GLN A 94 -16.02 -1.72 -20.62
CA GLN A 94 -16.38 -0.34 -20.28
C GLN A 94 -17.90 -0.09 -20.20
N GLY A 95 -18.73 -1.12 -20.39
CA GLY A 95 -20.18 -1.04 -20.20
C GLY A 95 -20.97 -0.49 -21.39
N VAL A 96 -20.38 -0.42 -22.59
CA VAL A 96 -21.08 -0.02 -23.83
C VAL A 96 -21.76 1.35 -23.69
N PHE A 97 -21.00 2.34 -23.23
CA PHE A 97 -21.51 3.66 -22.83
C PHE A 97 -22.27 4.42 -23.93
N GLY A 98 -22.05 4.12 -25.21
CA GLY A 98 -22.79 4.71 -26.33
C GLY A 98 -24.21 4.17 -26.54
N ASP A 99 -24.55 3.01 -25.96
CA ASP A 99 -25.91 2.42 -25.99
C ASP A 99 -26.75 2.80 -24.73
N CYS A 100 -26.14 3.40 -23.71
CA CYS A 100 -26.71 3.59 -22.37
C CYS A 100 -27.31 5.00 -22.15
N ASP A 101 -28.40 5.11 -21.39
CA ASP A 101 -29.09 6.38 -21.13
C ASP A 101 -28.55 7.13 -19.89
N ASN A 102 -27.90 6.43 -18.94
CA ASN A 102 -27.37 7.04 -17.71
C ASN A 102 -26.13 6.31 -17.16
N GLU A 103 -25.37 6.95 -16.26
CA GLU A 103 -24.15 6.41 -15.65
C GLU A 103 -24.38 5.07 -14.93
N GLY A 104 -25.52 4.88 -14.25
CA GLY A 104 -25.86 3.64 -13.55
C GLY A 104 -26.02 2.45 -14.50
N ASP A 105 -26.55 2.68 -15.71
CA ASP A 105 -26.63 1.64 -16.75
C ASP A 105 -25.23 1.22 -17.19
N VAL A 106 -24.30 2.17 -17.36
CA VAL A 106 -22.91 1.89 -17.77
C VAL A 106 -22.20 1.02 -16.72
N LEU A 107 -22.37 1.33 -15.43
CA LEU A 107 -21.81 0.51 -14.34
C LEU A 107 -22.44 -0.89 -14.32
N HIS A 108 -23.77 -0.99 -14.47
CA HIS A 108 -24.49 -2.25 -14.54
C HIS A 108 -24.01 -3.13 -15.72
N TRP A 109 -23.90 -2.56 -16.91
CA TRP A 109 -23.48 -3.28 -18.11
C TRP A 109 -21.98 -3.59 -18.10
N SER A 110 -21.13 -2.74 -17.52
CA SER A 110 -19.71 -3.04 -17.28
C SER A 110 -19.56 -4.28 -16.40
N ARG A 111 -20.36 -4.38 -15.32
CA ARG A 111 -20.41 -5.55 -14.43
C ARG A 111 -20.94 -6.81 -15.12
N HIS A 112 -22.10 -6.73 -15.77
CA HIS A 112 -22.69 -7.86 -16.52
C HIS A 112 -21.75 -8.38 -17.60
N ASN A 113 -21.19 -7.48 -18.42
CA ASN A 113 -20.25 -7.85 -19.47
C ASN A 113 -18.97 -8.45 -18.88
N SER A 114 -18.48 -7.98 -17.72
CA SER A 114 -17.31 -8.57 -17.06
C SER A 114 -17.54 -10.03 -16.64
N PHE A 115 -18.70 -10.35 -16.06
CA PHE A 115 -19.08 -11.74 -15.75
C PHE A 115 -19.25 -12.60 -17.01
N LEU A 116 -19.81 -12.05 -18.09
CA LEU A 116 -19.95 -12.73 -19.39
C LEU A 116 -18.58 -13.02 -20.04
N LEU A 117 -17.67 -12.04 -20.05
CA LEU A 117 -16.31 -12.17 -20.56
C LEU A 117 -15.54 -13.23 -19.76
N TYR A 118 -15.70 -13.26 -18.43
CA TYR A 118 -15.10 -14.28 -17.56
C TYR A 118 -15.65 -15.69 -17.86
N GLN A 119 -16.98 -15.84 -17.95
CA GLN A 119 -17.64 -17.12 -18.28
C GLN A 119 -17.15 -17.73 -19.61
N LEU A 120 -16.63 -16.91 -20.52
CA LEU A 120 -16.14 -17.31 -21.84
C LEU A 120 -14.62 -17.41 -21.94
N GLY A 121 -13.88 -17.30 -20.82
CA GLY A 121 -12.43 -17.48 -20.79
C GLY A 121 -11.61 -16.27 -21.26
N THR A 122 -12.24 -15.09 -21.43
CA THR A 122 -11.56 -13.87 -21.91
C THR A 122 -10.35 -13.50 -21.06
N PHE A 123 -10.40 -13.73 -19.74
CA PHE A 123 -9.28 -13.42 -18.85
C PHE A 123 -8.02 -14.24 -19.20
N THR A 124 -8.17 -15.52 -19.52
CA THR A 124 -7.07 -16.40 -19.91
C THR A 124 -6.47 -15.97 -21.25
N ALA A 125 -7.30 -15.67 -22.25
CA ALA A 125 -6.84 -15.13 -23.53
C ALA A 125 -6.08 -13.80 -23.36
N PHE A 126 -6.57 -12.91 -22.50
CA PHE A 126 -5.88 -11.64 -22.19
C PHE A 126 -4.59 -11.84 -21.40
N LEU A 127 -4.51 -12.84 -20.53
CA LEU A 127 -3.29 -13.22 -19.82
C LEU A 127 -2.20 -13.74 -20.79
N GLU A 128 -2.56 -14.55 -21.77
CA GLU A 128 -1.64 -15.03 -22.81
C GLU A 128 -1.11 -13.86 -23.66
N LEU A 129 -2.00 -12.96 -24.11
CA LEU A 129 -1.61 -11.77 -24.85
C LEU A 129 -0.75 -10.80 -24.03
N LEU A 130 -1.03 -10.66 -22.73
CA LEU A 130 -0.23 -9.84 -21.82
C LEU A 130 1.18 -10.40 -21.66
N ASN A 131 1.34 -11.72 -21.49
CA ASN A 131 2.67 -12.35 -21.43
C ASN A 131 3.45 -12.15 -22.74
N MET A 132 2.80 -12.33 -23.90
CA MET A 132 3.43 -12.08 -25.20
C MET A 132 3.94 -10.64 -25.37
N GLU A 133 3.19 -9.64 -24.91
CA GLU A 133 3.62 -8.23 -25.03
C GLU A 133 4.62 -7.84 -23.93
N ILE A 134 4.58 -8.48 -22.74
CA ILE A 134 5.58 -8.34 -21.66
C ILE A 134 6.99 -8.78 -22.09
N ASP A 135 7.09 -9.73 -23.03
CA ASP A 135 8.36 -10.19 -23.61
C ASP A 135 8.61 -9.65 -25.04
N ASN A 136 7.83 -8.66 -25.48
CA ASN A 136 8.03 -7.99 -26.76
C ASN A 136 9.33 -7.17 -26.79
N SER A 137 10.41 -7.87 -27.13
CA SER A 137 11.77 -7.32 -27.25
C SER A 137 11.88 -6.21 -28.29
N GLN A 138 10.95 -6.10 -29.25
CA GLN A 138 10.92 -5.01 -30.22
C GLN A 138 10.38 -3.72 -29.60
N ALA A 139 9.27 -3.78 -28.86
CA ALA A 139 8.71 -2.64 -28.12
C ALA A 139 9.69 -2.12 -27.05
N CYS A 140 10.32 -3.03 -26.31
CA CYS A 140 11.47 -2.72 -25.43
C CYS A 140 12.58 -1.98 -26.20
N SER A 141 13.04 -2.52 -27.33
CA SER A 141 14.13 -1.95 -28.13
C SER A 141 13.79 -0.59 -28.76
N SER A 142 12.52 -0.30 -29.07
CA SER A 142 12.10 1.02 -29.56
C SER A 142 12.00 2.04 -28.43
N ALA A 143 11.39 1.67 -27.30
CA ALA A 143 11.26 2.53 -26.13
C ALA A 143 12.64 2.99 -25.60
N LEU A 144 13.61 2.07 -25.51
CA LEU A 144 14.99 2.36 -25.09
C LEU A 144 15.78 3.30 -26.04
N ARG A 145 15.27 3.57 -27.24
CA ARG A 145 15.90 4.46 -28.24
C ARG A 145 15.19 5.81 -28.37
N LYS A 146 13.98 5.96 -27.82
CA LYS A 146 13.22 7.21 -27.87
C LYS A 146 13.72 8.19 -26.78
N PRO A 147 13.94 9.48 -27.10
CA PRO A 147 14.30 10.49 -26.09
C PRO A 147 13.20 10.75 -25.05
N ALA A 148 11.94 10.52 -25.42
CA ALA A 148 10.78 10.54 -24.54
C ALA A 148 9.82 9.41 -24.95
N ILE A 149 9.20 8.78 -23.97
CA ILE A 149 8.20 7.71 -24.14
C ILE A 149 6.84 8.31 -23.82
N SER A 150 5.84 8.03 -24.66
CA SER A 150 4.47 8.51 -24.51
C SER A 150 3.46 7.38 -24.64
N LEU A 151 2.16 7.71 -24.50
CA LEU A 151 1.05 6.77 -24.63
C LEU A 151 1.06 5.95 -25.94
N ALA A 152 1.65 6.43 -27.03
CA ALA A 152 1.79 5.63 -28.24
C ALA A 152 2.52 4.29 -28.01
N ASP A 153 3.57 4.29 -27.17
CA ASP A 153 4.49 3.17 -26.96
C ASP A 153 3.93 2.00 -26.14
N SER A 154 2.79 2.18 -25.46
CA SER A 154 2.23 1.17 -24.54
C SER A 154 0.76 0.81 -24.80
N THR A 155 0.25 1.16 -25.99
CA THR A 155 -1.17 1.06 -26.36
C THR A 155 -1.77 -0.34 -26.17
N GLU A 156 -1.11 -1.41 -26.64
CA GLU A 156 -1.64 -2.78 -26.49
C GLU A 156 -1.61 -3.22 -25.01
N LEU A 157 -0.54 -2.92 -24.27
CA LEU A 157 -0.48 -3.16 -22.82
C LEU A 157 -1.60 -2.43 -22.06
N ARG A 158 -1.88 -1.16 -22.38
CA ARG A 158 -2.96 -0.41 -21.72
C ARG A 158 -4.33 -1.00 -22.01
N VAL A 159 -4.60 -1.43 -23.25
CA VAL A 159 -5.87 -2.09 -23.61
C VAL A 159 -6.02 -3.40 -22.83
N LEU A 160 -4.99 -4.25 -22.83
CA LEU A 160 -5.00 -5.54 -22.12
C LEU A 160 -5.20 -5.36 -20.61
N LEU A 161 -4.37 -4.52 -19.97
CA LEU A 161 -4.44 -4.26 -18.52
C LEU A 161 -5.74 -3.57 -18.11
N SER A 162 -6.35 -2.75 -18.98
CA SER A 162 -7.66 -2.13 -18.69
C SER A 162 -8.78 -3.16 -18.65
N VAL A 163 -8.82 -4.11 -19.60
CA VAL A 163 -9.81 -5.21 -19.57
C VAL A 163 -9.61 -6.06 -18.32
N MET A 164 -8.37 -6.43 -18.00
CA MET A 164 -8.08 -7.25 -16.82
C MET A 164 -8.42 -6.52 -15.51
N TYR A 165 -8.17 -5.21 -15.40
CA TYR A 165 -8.62 -4.40 -14.27
C TYR A 165 -10.15 -4.37 -14.18
N LEU A 166 -10.86 -4.05 -15.26
CA LEU A 166 -12.32 -3.97 -15.26
C LEU A 166 -12.95 -5.30 -14.86
N MET A 167 -12.43 -6.43 -15.34
CA MET A 167 -12.89 -7.76 -14.94
C MET A 167 -12.63 -8.05 -13.45
N VAL A 168 -11.44 -7.76 -12.93
CA VAL A 168 -11.12 -7.97 -11.50
C VAL A 168 -11.93 -7.04 -10.60
N GLU A 169 -12.09 -5.77 -10.97
CA GLU A 169 -12.85 -4.78 -10.22
C GLU A 169 -14.33 -5.15 -10.13
N ASN A 170 -14.97 -5.38 -11.30
CA ASN A 170 -16.38 -5.71 -11.37
C ASN A 170 -16.74 -7.04 -10.71
N ILE A 171 -15.88 -8.06 -10.80
CA ILE A 171 -16.17 -9.38 -10.23
C ILE A 171 -15.88 -9.42 -8.73
N ARG A 172 -14.82 -8.74 -8.24
CA ARG A 172 -14.47 -8.70 -6.81
C ARG A 172 -15.61 -8.16 -5.95
N VAL A 173 -16.21 -7.03 -6.35
CA VAL A 173 -17.25 -6.36 -5.56
C VAL A 173 -18.49 -7.26 -5.46
N GLU A 174 -18.89 -7.64 -4.24
CA GLU A 174 -20.14 -8.35 -3.98
C GLU A 174 -21.33 -7.39 -3.85
N GLN A 175 -22.49 -7.79 -4.37
CA GLN A 175 -23.76 -7.07 -4.22
C GLN A 175 -24.85 -8.04 -3.73
N GLU A 176 -25.79 -7.56 -2.92
CA GLU A 176 -26.88 -8.41 -2.40
C GLU A 176 -27.78 -8.99 -3.49
N ALA A 177 -27.89 -8.29 -4.64
CA ALA A 177 -28.64 -8.69 -5.81
C ALA A 177 -27.93 -9.71 -6.73
N ASP A 178 -26.68 -10.09 -6.43
CA ASP A 178 -25.89 -11.01 -7.27
C ASP A 178 -26.58 -12.38 -7.43
N PRO A 179 -26.78 -12.88 -8.67
CA PRO A 179 -27.20 -14.25 -8.93
C PRO A 179 -26.27 -15.29 -8.28
N PRO A 180 -26.77 -16.47 -7.87
CA PRO A 180 -25.93 -17.51 -7.26
C PRO A 180 -24.80 -17.97 -8.20
N GLU A 181 -25.02 -17.96 -9.51
CA GLU A 181 -24.00 -18.24 -10.53
C GLU A 181 -22.83 -17.24 -10.46
N TRP A 182 -23.11 -15.95 -10.28
CA TRP A 182 -22.08 -14.92 -10.14
C TRP A 182 -21.28 -15.07 -8.85
N LYS A 183 -21.90 -15.55 -7.76
CA LYS A 183 -21.17 -15.89 -6.53
C LYS A 183 -20.24 -17.08 -6.73
N THR A 184 -20.67 -18.11 -7.47
CA THR A 184 -19.78 -19.21 -7.88
C THR A 184 -18.62 -18.70 -8.75
N TYR A 185 -18.91 -17.92 -9.80
CA TYR A 185 -17.89 -17.37 -10.70
C TYR A 185 -16.89 -16.45 -9.97
N ARG A 186 -17.33 -15.65 -9.00
CA ARG A 186 -16.45 -14.84 -8.15
C ARG A 186 -15.44 -15.71 -7.38
N GLU A 187 -15.90 -16.75 -6.69
CA GLU A 187 -15.00 -17.59 -5.90
C GLU A 187 -14.10 -18.47 -6.80
N THR A 188 -14.58 -18.93 -7.96
CA THR A 188 -13.72 -19.60 -8.96
C THR A 188 -12.62 -18.64 -9.45
N PHE A 189 -12.97 -17.41 -9.84
CA PHE A 189 -12.00 -16.42 -10.32
C PHE A 189 -11.01 -16.00 -9.22
N ARG A 190 -11.46 -15.84 -7.97
CA ARG A 190 -10.58 -15.64 -6.81
C ARG A 190 -9.55 -16.77 -6.71
N MET A 191 -9.97 -18.02 -6.84
CA MET A 191 -9.08 -19.18 -6.76
C MET A 191 -8.08 -19.20 -7.93
N GLU A 192 -8.53 -18.92 -9.16
CA GLU A 192 -7.66 -18.83 -10.35
C GLU A 192 -6.61 -17.71 -10.28
N LEU A 193 -6.91 -16.61 -9.58
CA LEU A 193 -5.96 -15.52 -9.32
C LEU A 193 -5.03 -15.81 -8.12
N SER A 194 -5.49 -16.61 -7.16
CA SER A 194 -4.77 -16.93 -5.91
C SER A 194 -3.78 -18.07 -6.06
N PHE A 195 -4.09 -19.05 -6.90
CA PHE A 195 -3.32 -20.29 -7.07
C PHE A 195 -2.76 -20.38 -8.51
N PRO A 196 -1.60 -21.02 -8.71
CA PRO A 196 -1.04 -21.29 -10.04
C PRO A 196 -1.86 -22.37 -10.78
N VAL A 197 -2.99 -21.97 -11.38
CA VAL A 197 -3.91 -22.87 -12.11
C VAL A 197 -3.51 -23.05 -13.58
N HIS A 198 -3.07 -21.97 -14.24
CA HIS A 198 -2.71 -21.96 -15.67
C HIS A 198 -1.24 -21.57 -15.91
N THR A 199 -0.63 -20.87 -14.97
CA THR A 199 0.78 -20.42 -14.96
C THR A 199 1.51 -21.06 -13.78
N GLU A 200 2.84 -21.22 -13.85
CA GLU A 200 3.64 -21.74 -12.72
C GLU A 200 3.60 -20.83 -11.47
N GLU A 201 3.25 -19.55 -11.66
CA GLU A 201 3.19 -18.51 -10.62
C GLU A 201 1.79 -17.88 -10.50
N PRO A 202 1.37 -17.39 -9.31
CA PRO A 202 0.14 -16.61 -9.16
C PRO A 202 0.17 -15.29 -9.94
N PHE A 203 -0.99 -14.81 -10.42
CA PHE A 203 -1.05 -13.63 -11.31
C PHE A 203 -0.46 -12.34 -10.70
N ALA A 204 -0.55 -12.17 -9.37
CA ALA A 204 0.08 -11.04 -8.68
C ALA A 204 1.61 -10.99 -8.88
N LEU A 205 2.28 -12.15 -9.01
CA LEU A 205 3.74 -12.22 -9.17
C LEU A 205 4.18 -11.76 -10.58
N LEU A 206 3.38 -12.02 -11.61
CA LEU A 206 3.60 -11.47 -12.95
C LEU A 206 3.58 -9.94 -12.93
N LEU A 207 2.62 -9.33 -12.23
CA LEU A 207 2.50 -7.88 -12.08
C LEU A 207 3.65 -7.29 -11.26
N PHE A 208 4.04 -7.94 -10.15
CA PHE A 208 5.26 -7.59 -9.40
C PHE A 208 6.53 -7.66 -10.29
N THR A 209 6.58 -8.61 -11.22
CA THR A 209 7.68 -8.75 -12.20
C THR A 209 7.62 -7.70 -13.32
N MET A 210 6.44 -7.20 -13.70
CA MET A 210 6.32 -5.98 -14.53
C MET A 210 6.90 -4.75 -13.80
N VAL A 211 6.56 -4.59 -12.51
CA VAL A 211 7.08 -3.50 -11.66
C VAL A 211 8.62 -3.54 -11.59
N THR A 212 9.25 -4.70 -11.43
CA THR A 212 10.73 -4.80 -11.43
C THR A 212 11.35 -4.66 -12.82
N LYS A 213 10.75 -5.19 -13.89
CA LYS A 213 11.17 -4.94 -15.29
C LYS A 213 11.19 -3.44 -15.63
N PHE A 214 10.21 -2.67 -15.15
CA PHE A 214 10.18 -1.20 -15.28
C PHE A 214 11.22 -0.51 -14.39
N CYS A 215 11.25 -0.79 -13.09
CA CYS A 215 12.14 -0.13 -12.12
C CYS A 215 13.64 -0.46 -12.27
N SER A 216 13.98 -1.43 -13.13
CA SER A 216 15.35 -1.75 -13.57
C SER A 216 15.70 -1.14 -14.93
N GLY A 217 14.76 -0.48 -15.60
CA GLY A 217 14.96 0.18 -16.90
C GLY A 217 14.84 -0.75 -18.11
N HIS A 218 14.53 -2.03 -17.94
CA HIS A 218 14.39 -2.98 -19.06
C HIS A 218 13.11 -2.79 -19.87
N ALA A 219 12.02 -2.35 -19.22
CA ALA A 219 10.73 -2.12 -19.87
C ALA A 219 10.15 -0.73 -19.53
N PRO A 220 10.79 0.37 -19.97
CA PRO A 220 10.43 1.74 -19.56
C PRO A 220 9.12 2.25 -20.19
N HIS A 221 8.46 1.44 -21.01
CA HIS A 221 7.15 1.72 -21.62
C HIS A 221 6.00 0.97 -20.91
N PHE A 222 6.26 0.14 -19.90
CA PHE A 222 5.17 -0.53 -19.18
C PHE A 222 4.28 0.49 -18.46
N PRO A 223 2.94 0.43 -18.63
CA PRO A 223 2.05 1.46 -18.12
C PRO A 223 1.80 1.28 -16.63
N MET A 224 2.74 1.78 -15.85
CA MET A 224 2.92 1.50 -14.43
C MET A 224 1.72 1.95 -13.58
N LYS A 225 0.96 2.97 -14.00
CA LYS A 225 -0.30 3.32 -13.35
C LYS A 225 -1.28 2.14 -13.38
N LYS A 226 -1.53 1.58 -14.57
CA LYS A 226 -2.47 0.46 -14.76
C LYS A 226 -1.95 -0.85 -14.17
N VAL A 227 -0.64 -1.10 -14.21
CA VAL A 227 -0.01 -2.27 -13.55
C VAL A 227 -0.21 -2.23 -12.04
N LEU A 228 0.03 -1.08 -11.38
CA LEU A 228 -0.13 -0.94 -9.94
C LEU A 228 -1.59 -0.99 -9.48
N LEU A 229 -2.50 -0.36 -10.21
CA LEU A 229 -3.94 -0.43 -9.92
C LEU A 229 -4.46 -1.86 -10.03
N LEU A 230 -4.10 -2.59 -11.10
CA LEU A 230 -4.45 -4.00 -11.25
C LEU A 230 -3.84 -4.87 -10.14
N LEU A 231 -2.56 -4.67 -9.80
CA LEU A 231 -1.89 -5.39 -8.70
C LEU A 231 -2.62 -5.17 -7.36
N TRP A 232 -3.00 -3.93 -7.06
CA TRP A 232 -3.75 -3.59 -5.85
C TRP A 232 -5.11 -4.31 -5.81
N LYS A 233 -5.90 -4.27 -6.89
CA LYS A 233 -7.21 -4.94 -6.93
C LYS A 233 -7.13 -6.45 -6.91
N VAL A 234 -6.08 -7.04 -7.51
CA VAL A 234 -5.80 -8.48 -7.41
C VAL A 234 -5.46 -8.86 -5.96
N LEU A 235 -4.55 -8.14 -5.30
CA LEU A 235 -4.19 -8.40 -3.90
C LEU A 235 -5.39 -8.27 -2.94
N LEU A 236 -6.23 -7.24 -3.10
CA LEU A 236 -7.47 -7.10 -2.35
C LEU A 236 -8.46 -8.26 -2.58
N PHE A 237 -8.53 -8.77 -3.81
CA PHE A 237 -9.45 -9.86 -4.14
C PHE A 237 -8.98 -11.21 -3.58
N THR A 238 -7.68 -11.52 -3.67
CA THR A 238 -7.10 -12.82 -3.27
C THR A 238 -6.74 -12.90 -1.79
N LEU A 239 -6.22 -11.83 -1.19
CA LEU A 239 -5.80 -11.79 0.22
C LEU A 239 -6.88 -11.22 1.15
N GLY A 240 -7.83 -10.47 0.59
CA GLY A 240 -8.89 -9.78 1.32
C GLY A 240 -8.49 -8.36 1.77
N GLY A 241 -9.51 -7.53 2.00
CA GLY A 241 -9.35 -6.20 2.57
C GLY A 241 -9.15 -6.18 4.09
N PHE A 242 -8.97 -4.99 4.64
CA PHE A 242 -8.70 -4.69 6.04
C PHE A 242 -9.59 -5.45 7.03
N GLU A 243 -10.92 -5.41 6.85
CA GLU A 243 -11.86 -6.07 7.78
C GLU A 243 -11.78 -7.60 7.70
N ALA A 244 -11.54 -8.16 6.51
CA ALA A 244 -11.34 -9.60 6.32
C ALA A 244 -10.02 -10.07 6.95
N LEU A 245 -8.93 -9.32 6.74
CA LEU A 245 -7.61 -9.58 7.33
C LEU A 245 -7.65 -9.51 8.86
N GLN A 246 -8.31 -8.50 9.42
CA GLN A 246 -8.50 -8.37 10.87
C GLN A 246 -9.39 -9.49 11.43
N GLY A 247 -10.45 -9.88 10.72
CA GLY A 247 -11.30 -11.02 11.09
C GLY A 247 -10.56 -12.36 11.10
N MET A 248 -9.75 -12.64 10.07
CA MET A 248 -8.88 -13.83 10.02
C MET A 248 -7.85 -13.82 11.17
N LYS A 249 -7.24 -12.66 11.44
CA LYS A 249 -6.27 -12.48 12.54
C LYS A 249 -6.90 -12.69 13.93
N VAL A 250 -8.16 -12.29 14.14
CA VAL A 250 -8.88 -12.58 15.39
C VAL A 250 -9.14 -14.08 15.54
N ARG A 251 -9.71 -14.73 14.51
CA ARG A 251 -9.93 -16.19 14.50
C ARG A 251 -8.64 -16.97 14.79
N LYS A 252 -7.53 -16.61 14.13
CA LYS A 252 -6.25 -17.30 14.32
C LYS A 252 -5.65 -17.08 15.72
N ARG A 253 -6.00 -16.00 16.43
CA ARG A 253 -5.65 -15.83 17.85
C ARG A 253 -6.49 -16.74 18.74
N GLU A 254 -7.79 -16.87 18.45
CA GLU A 254 -8.70 -17.76 19.19
C GLU A 254 -8.28 -19.23 19.05
N GLU A 255 -7.94 -19.67 17.83
CA GLU A 255 -7.36 -21.00 17.56
C GLU A 255 -6.10 -21.29 18.39
N LEU A 256 -5.24 -20.28 18.56
CA LEU A 256 -3.98 -20.38 19.31
C LEU A 256 -4.13 -20.07 20.81
N GLY A 257 -5.36 -19.94 21.32
CA GLY A 257 -5.64 -19.64 22.73
C GLY A 257 -5.13 -18.27 23.21
N LEU A 258 -4.80 -17.35 22.29
CA LEU A 258 -4.36 -16.00 22.60
C LEU A 258 -5.54 -15.10 23.00
N PRO A 259 -5.33 -14.12 23.90
CA PRO A 259 -6.36 -13.13 24.21
C PRO A 259 -6.74 -12.31 22.97
N PRO A 260 -7.99 -11.82 22.87
CA PRO A 260 -8.41 -10.93 21.80
C PRO A 260 -7.53 -9.67 21.74
N LEU A 261 -7.50 -9.01 20.58
CA LEU A 261 -6.81 -7.73 20.43
C LEU A 261 -7.59 -6.65 21.22
N PRO A 262 -6.91 -5.78 22.00
CA PRO A 262 -7.59 -4.74 22.78
C PRO A 262 -8.18 -3.63 21.90
N GLU A 263 -7.54 -3.34 20.76
CA GLU A 263 -8.01 -2.40 19.75
C GLU A 263 -7.87 -2.98 18.34
N ASP A 264 -8.70 -2.46 17.43
CA ASP A 264 -8.44 -2.47 16.00
C ASP A 264 -7.63 -1.22 15.61
N SER A 265 -6.40 -1.43 15.12
CA SER A 265 -5.51 -0.34 14.68
C SER A 265 -6.17 0.58 13.64
N ILE A 266 -7.07 0.07 12.81
CA ILE A 266 -7.66 0.80 11.69
C ILE A 266 -8.77 1.72 12.18
N GLN A 267 -9.60 1.24 13.12
CA GLN A 267 -10.56 2.09 13.83
C GLN A 267 -9.86 3.19 14.65
N VAL A 268 -8.74 2.84 15.31
CA VAL A 268 -7.91 3.84 16.03
C VAL A 268 -7.35 4.88 15.05
N MET A 269 -6.77 4.48 13.90
CA MET A 269 -6.28 5.41 12.87
C MET A 269 -7.40 6.28 12.27
N ARG A 270 -8.57 5.72 11.96
CA ARG A 270 -9.77 6.48 11.52
C ARG A 270 -10.16 7.59 12.51
N SER A 271 -9.86 7.43 13.80
CA SER A 271 -10.09 8.45 14.85
C SER A 271 -8.94 9.44 15.08
N MET A 272 -7.76 9.22 14.48
CA MET A 272 -6.61 10.12 14.65
C MET A 272 -6.78 11.37 13.79
N ARG A 273 -6.47 12.54 14.36
CA ARG A 273 -6.40 13.78 13.57
C ARG A 273 -5.20 13.71 12.62
N ALA A 274 -5.42 13.97 11.33
CA ALA A 274 -4.36 14.08 10.34
C ALA A 274 -3.28 15.09 10.80
N ALA A 275 -2.05 14.61 10.98
CA ALA A 275 -0.93 15.43 11.41
C ALA A 275 -0.31 16.13 10.19
N SER A 276 -0.49 17.45 10.10
CA SER A 276 0.27 18.26 9.15
C SER A 276 1.77 18.10 9.42
N PRO A 277 2.63 17.93 8.39
CA PRO A 277 4.08 17.94 8.58
C PRO A 277 4.52 19.24 9.29
N PRO A 278 5.46 19.18 10.26
CA PRO A 278 5.84 20.36 11.02
C PRO A 278 6.44 21.43 10.09
N THR A 279 5.80 22.60 10.04
CA THR A 279 6.05 23.68 9.07
C THR A 279 7.51 24.14 9.03
N TYR A 280 8.18 24.09 10.18
CA TYR A 280 9.57 24.51 10.38
C TYR A 280 10.60 23.74 9.53
N SER A 281 10.29 22.52 9.08
CA SER A 281 11.20 21.72 8.24
C SER A 281 11.50 22.36 6.88
N MET A 282 10.58 23.18 6.35
CA MET A 282 10.75 23.87 5.06
C MET A 282 11.52 25.19 5.23
N GLU A 283 11.14 26.03 6.21
CA GLU A 283 11.77 27.35 6.44
C GLU A 283 13.28 27.23 6.76
N LEU A 284 13.67 26.19 7.52
CA LEU A 284 15.08 25.92 7.83
C LEU A 284 15.91 25.66 6.57
N LEU A 285 15.33 25.01 5.56
CA LEU A 285 16.03 24.66 4.32
C LEU A 285 16.23 25.87 3.40
N GLU A 286 15.28 26.82 3.39
CA GLU A 286 15.39 28.07 2.64
C GLU A 286 16.38 29.05 3.30
N GLN A 287 16.30 29.24 4.63
CA GLN A 287 17.23 30.10 5.36
C GLN A 287 18.69 29.63 5.24
N GLN A 288 18.92 28.31 5.16
CA GLN A 288 20.25 27.75 4.96
C GLN A 288 20.80 27.98 3.54
N GLN A 289 19.93 28.14 2.53
CA GLN A 289 20.36 28.49 1.17
C GLN A 289 20.65 29.98 1.02
N GLN A 290 19.80 30.87 1.55
CA GLN A 290 20.00 32.32 1.47
C GLN A 290 21.31 32.79 2.14
N LYS A 291 21.79 32.11 3.18
CA LYS A 291 23.03 32.44 3.88
C LYS A 291 24.32 31.93 3.23
N ARG A 292 24.26 31.16 2.12
CA ARG A 292 25.46 30.62 1.44
C ARG A 292 26.24 31.63 0.58
N GLY A 293 25.86 32.91 0.58
CA GLY A 293 26.51 33.95 -0.20
C GLY A 293 27.94 34.34 0.21
N HIS A 294 28.43 33.96 1.40
CA HIS A 294 29.80 34.35 1.82
C HIS A 294 30.47 33.41 2.84
N ARG A 295 31.80 33.27 2.68
CA ARG A 295 32.83 32.74 3.62
C ARG A 295 33.06 31.22 3.73
N SER A 296 34.16 30.82 3.09
CA SER A 296 35.18 29.84 3.52
C SER A 296 34.84 28.34 3.66
N ARG A 297 35.83 27.50 3.31
CA ARG A 297 35.79 26.04 3.44
C ARG A 297 36.16 25.60 4.87
N ARG A 298 35.35 24.73 5.46
CA ARG A 298 35.74 23.75 6.49
C ARG A 298 35.11 22.39 6.14
N PRO A 299 35.70 21.24 6.55
CA PRO A 299 35.12 19.93 6.23
C PRO A 299 33.78 19.71 6.93
N LEU A 300 32.84 19.05 6.25
CA LEU A 300 31.62 18.54 6.88
C LEU A 300 31.95 17.26 7.64
N VAL A 301 31.84 17.30 8.97
CA VAL A 301 31.52 16.09 9.75
C VAL A 301 30.03 15.80 9.52
N LYS A 302 29.67 14.55 9.27
CA LYS A 302 28.26 14.14 9.17
C LYS A 302 27.62 14.26 10.55
N GLN A 303 26.51 15.00 10.64
CA GLN A 303 25.55 14.78 11.72
C GLN A 303 24.56 13.74 11.22
N ASP A 304 24.59 12.53 11.78
CA ASP A 304 23.45 11.62 11.68
C ASP A 304 22.33 12.19 12.56
N SER A 305 21.17 12.43 11.96
CA SER A 305 20.02 13.07 12.62
C SER A 305 18.96 12.06 13.08
N LEU A 306 19.36 10.80 13.30
CA LEU A 306 18.45 9.69 13.62
C LEU A 306 18.36 9.38 15.13
N ASP A 307 19.32 9.83 15.93
CA ASP A 307 19.38 9.52 17.38
C ASP A 307 18.40 10.32 18.26
N MET A 308 17.66 11.28 17.70
CA MET A 308 16.74 12.15 18.47
C MET A 308 15.55 11.40 19.10
N TYR A 309 15.34 10.13 18.73
CA TYR A 309 14.30 9.25 19.29
C TYR A 309 14.83 8.16 20.25
N ASN A 310 16.15 8.10 20.50
CA ASN A 310 16.67 7.33 21.63
C ASN A 310 16.45 8.13 22.93
N GLU A 311 15.38 7.82 23.65
CA GLU A 311 15.16 8.37 24.99
C GLU A 311 16.36 8.06 25.90
N ARG A 312 16.75 9.05 26.71
CA ARG A 312 17.83 8.87 27.68
C ARG A 312 17.37 7.95 28.82
N ASP A 313 17.77 6.69 28.75
CA ASP A 313 17.71 5.75 29.88
C ASP A 313 18.39 6.38 31.13
N PRO A 314 17.66 6.63 32.23
CA PRO A 314 18.21 7.24 33.44
C PRO A 314 19.15 6.32 34.24
N PHE A 315 19.44 5.09 33.81
CA PHE A 315 20.11 4.07 34.62
C PHE A 315 21.45 3.55 34.08
N LYS A 316 22.01 4.13 33.01
CA LYS A 316 23.42 3.89 32.65
C LYS A 316 24.36 4.67 33.58
N ASN A 317 24.89 3.97 34.58
CA ASN A 317 26.14 4.37 35.23
C ASN A 317 27.30 4.29 34.23
N ASP A 318 28.20 5.26 34.26
CA ASP A 318 29.40 5.28 33.42
C ASP A 318 30.64 5.00 34.31
N GLU A 319 31.11 3.75 34.26
CA GLU A 319 32.36 3.28 34.87
C GLU A 319 33.14 2.53 33.75
N GLY A 320 34.42 2.78 33.50
CA GLY A 320 35.32 3.81 34.03
C GLY A 320 36.73 3.58 33.49
N GLY A 321 37.47 4.64 33.14
CA GLY A 321 38.80 4.52 32.53
C GLY A 321 39.62 5.81 32.65
N VAL A 322 40.58 5.81 33.57
CA VAL A 322 41.55 6.90 33.82
C VAL A 322 42.79 6.65 32.93
N ASP A 323 43.41 7.67 32.33
CA ASP A 323 44.74 8.26 32.67
C ASP A 323 45.16 9.06 31.41
N GLU A 324 45.80 10.25 31.37
CA GLU A 324 46.24 11.34 32.28
C GLU A 324 46.00 12.67 31.48
N GLU A 325 46.40 13.92 31.76
CA GLU A 325 47.45 14.57 32.60
C GLU A 325 46.90 15.97 33.06
N GLU A 326 47.74 17.02 33.19
CA GLU A 326 47.42 18.33 33.80
C GLU A 326 47.47 19.54 32.82
N ASN A 327 46.71 20.63 33.09
CA ASN A 327 47.30 21.93 33.47
C ASN A 327 46.27 22.99 33.96
N ASP A 328 46.79 24.08 34.56
CA ASP A 328 46.08 25.04 35.41
C ASP A 328 45.56 26.35 34.74
N ASP A 329 44.91 27.16 35.60
CA ASP A 329 44.90 28.64 35.66
C ASP A 329 43.71 29.51 35.12
N VAL A 330 43.09 30.19 36.11
CA VAL A 330 42.80 31.66 36.18
C VAL A 330 41.51 32.25 35.56
N ASP A 331 40.51 32.36 36.46
CA ASP A 331 39.81 33.61 36.89
C ASP A 331 38.51 34.15 36.21
N SER A 332 37.70 34.81 37.06
CA SER A 332 36.53 35.69 36.82
C SER A 332 35.34 35.11 36.01
N GLY A 333 34.08 35.11 36.48
CA GLY A 333 33.46 35.75 37.64
C GLY A 333 32.79 37.09 37.30
N ILE A 334 31.44 37.15 37.37
CA ILE A 334 30.58 38.34 37.53
C ILE A 334 29.10 37.90 37.52
N GLU A 335 28.30 38.39 38.47
CA GLU A 335 26.83 38.31 38.45
C GLU A 335 26.25 39.53 37.70
N GLY A 336 25.07 39.40 37.09
CA GLY A 336 24.41 40.51 36.39
C GLY A 336 22.90 40.35 36.29
N GLU A 337 22.18 41.24 36.98
CA GLU A 337 20.72 41.40 36.90
C GLU A 337 20.28 41.97 35.53
N LEU A 338 18.99 41.88 35.21
CA LEU A 338 18.29 42.97 34.50
C LEU A 338 16.77 42.96 34.77
N ASP A 339 16.23 44.16 34.99
CA ASP A 339 14.82 44.52 35.23
C ASP A 339 13.84 44.03 34.14
N LEU A 340 12.59 43.64 34.43
CA LEU A 340 11.43 44.35 35.00
C LEU A 340 10.73 45.38 34.06
N MET A 341 9.48 45.02 33.74
CA MET A 341 8.29 45.87 33.49
C MET A 341 8.20 46.82 32.28
N ASP A 342 7.27 46.48 31.37
CA ASP A 342 6.26 47.40 30.78
C ASP A 342 5.17 46.56 30.07
N ARG A 343 3.86 46.87 30.08
CA ARG A 343 3.02 47.62 31.04
C ARG A 343 1.54 47.26 30.81
N ASP A 344 0.73 47.15 31.85
CA ASP A 344 -0.70 46.84 31.69
C ASP A 344 -1.47 47.92 30.90
N THR A 345 -2.36 47.48 30.00
CA THR A 345 -3.40 48.33 29.40
C THR A 345 -4.76 47.63 29.51
N ILE A 346 -5.53 47.99 30.52
CA ILE A 346 -6.81 47.33 30.86
C ILE A 346 -7.91 47.80 29.91
N ILE A 347 -8.56 46.86 29.21
CA ILE A 347 -9.83 47.08 28.49
C ILE A 347 -10.85 46.03 28.98
N PRO A 348 -12.00 46.43 29.54
CA PRO A 348 -12.99 45.49 30.07
C PRO A 348 -13.74 44.78 28.94
N THR A 349 -13.70 43.44 28.94
CA THR A 349 -14.40 42.60 27.96
C THR A 349 -15.86 42.37 28.37
N VAL A 350 -16.79 42.71 27.48
CA VAL A 350 -18.23 42.41 27.65
C VAL A 350 -18.45 40.91 27.47
N PRO A 351 -19.21 40.22 28.36
CA PRO A 351 -19.37 38.77 28.31
C PRO A 351 -20.29 38.33 27.16
N THR A 352 -19.72 38.04 25.99
CA THR A 352 -20.41 37.33 24.91
C THR A 352 -20.65 35.88 25.33
N GLN A 353 -21.92 35.51 25.45
CA GLN A 353 -22.34 34.13 25.70
C GLN A 353 -21.89 33.24 24.53
N ARG A 354 -21.00 32.29 24.80
CA ARG A 354 -20.70 31.19 23.87
C ARG A 354 -21.76 30.10 24.07
N PRO A 355 -22.29 29.47 23.01
CA PRO A 355 -23.07 28.25 23.16
C PRO A 355 -22.23 27.16 23.83
N PRO A 356 -22.85 26.17 24.49
CA PRO A 356 -22.12 25.10 25.15
C PRO A 356 -21.37 24.27 24.10
N ILE A 357 -20.04 24.42 24.07
CA ILE A 357 -19.18 23.44 23.43
C ILE A 357 -19.32 22.14 24.23
N GLU A 358 -19.86 21.10 23.62
CA GLU A 358 -19.77 19.76 24.17
C GLU A 358 -18.29 19.43 24.37
N ARG A 359 -17.89 19.31 25.64
CA ARG A 359 -16.54 18.88 25.97
C ARG A 359 -16.45 17.39 25.73
N VAL A 360 -16.18 17.02 24.47
CA VAL A 360 -15.74 15.68 24.09
C VAL A 360 -14.58 15.31 25.00
N SER A 361 -14.84 14.47 25.99
CA SER A 361 -13.88 14.13 27.03
C SER A 361 -12.94 13.06 26.50
N PHE A 362 -11.92 13.49 25.75
CA PHE A 362 -10.82 12.62 25.37
C PHE A 362 -10.29 11.91 26.63
N PRO A 363 -10.19 10.56 26.63
CA PRO A 363 -9.69 9.83 27.77
C PRO A 363 -8.24 10.25 28.06
N LYS A 364 -7.86 10.31 29.34
CA LYS A 364 -6.49 10.67 29.75
C LYS A 364 -5.54 9.50 29.47
N GLY A 365 -5.04 9.42 28.24
CA GLY A 365 -4.07 8.41 27.81
C GLY A 365 -3.78 8.54 26.30
N LEU A 366 -3.00 7.59 25.79
CA LEU A 366 -2.95 7.31 24.35
C LEU A 366 -4.27 6.63 23.93
N PRO A 367 -4.74 6.78 22.68
CA PRO A 367 -5.91 6.06 22.18
C PRO A 367 -5.63 4.59 21.84
N TRP A 368 -4.51 4.02 22.33
CA TRP A 368 -4.13 2.62 22.21
C TRP A 368 -3.43 2.13 23.49
N ALA A 369 -3.56 0.84 23.80
CA ALA A 369 -2.88 0.19 24.91
C ALA A 369 -1.36 0.05 24.62
N PRO A 370 -0.48 0.32 25.61
CA PRO A 370 0.93 -0.03 25.52
C PRO A 370 1.13 -1.53 25.28
N LYS A 371 2.11 -1.88 24.44
CA LYS A 371 2.44 -3.26 24.06
C LYS A 371 3.87 -3.57 24.47
N VAL A 372 4.02 -4.51 25.40
CA VAL A 372 5.32 -4.95 25.95
C VAL A 372 5.67 -6.31 25.33
N ARG A 373 6.90 -6.49 24.85
CA ARG A 373 7.40 -7.78 24.34
C ARG A 373 8.06 -8.58 25.46
N GLN A 374 8.16 -9.89 25.30
CA GLN A 374 8.85 -10.77 26.26
C GLN A 374 10.28 -10.28 26.59
N LYS A 375 11.06 -9.90 25.57
CA LYS A 375 12.44 -9.40 25.70
C LYS A 375 12.55 -8.10 26.51
N ASP A 376 11.51 -7.28 26.52
CA ASP A 376 11.47 -6.03 27.29
C ASP A 376 11.31 -6.31 28.80
N ILE A 377 10.59 -7.39 29.14
CA ILE A 377 10.45 -7.88 30.53
C ILE A 377 11.75 -8.55 31.00
N GLU A 378 12.39 -9.34 30.13
CA GLU A 378 13.67 -9.99 30.39
C GLU A 378 14.77 -8.95 30.67
N HIS A 379 14.93 -7.95 29.79
CA HIS A 379 15.92 -6.89 29.97
C HIS A 379 15.69 -6.06 31.24
N PHE A 380 14.43 -5.70 31.53
CA PHE A 380 14.08 -5.00 32.77
C PHE A 380 14.45 -5.82 34.03
N LEU A 381 14.24 -7.14 33.98
CA LEU A 381 14.58 -8.05 35.08
C LEU A 381 16.09 -8.28 35.20
N GLU A 382 16.84 -8.41 34.11
CA GLU A 382 18.30 -8.54 34.15
C GLU A 382 18.96 -7.27 34.69
N ALA A 383 18.55 -6.09 34.22
CA ALA A 383 19.02 -4.81 34.76
C ALA A 383 18.69 -4.68 36.26
N SER A 384 17.47 -5.08 36.67
CA SER A 384 17.05 -5.06 38.07
C SER A 384 17.85 -6.04 38.95
N ARG A 385 18.03 -7.28 38.50
CA ARG A 385 18.76 -8.32 39.25
C ARG A 385 20.26 -7.98 39.36
N ASN A 386 20.87 -7.46 38.30
CA ASN A 386 22.24 -6.95 38.37
C ASN A 386 22.37 -5.80 39.38
N LYS A 387 21.46 -4.80 39.32
CA LYS A 387 21.50 -3.62 40.20
C LYS A 387 21.26 -3.92 41.68
N PHE A 388 20.41 -4.90 42.01
CA PHE A 388 20.00 -5.18 43.40
C PHE A 388 20.57 -6.47 43.99
N ILE A 389 21.07 -7.40 43.18
CA ILE A 389 21.51 -8.75 43.61
C ILE A 389 22.86 -9.17 42.99
N GLY A 390 23.33 -8.51 41.92
CA GLY A 390 24.65 -8.74 41.33
C GLY A 390 24.78 -9.99 40.43
N PHE A 391 23.67 -10.62 40.03
CA PHE A 391 23.68 -11.73 39.07
C PHE A 391 22.45 -11.73 38.16
N THR A 392 22.58 -12.29 36.95
CA THR A 392 21.46 -12.55 36.04
C THR A 392 20.93 -13.98 36.17
N LEU A 393 19.63 -14.14 35.93
CA LEU A 393 18.99 -15.41 35.59
C LEU A 393 18.47 -15.23 34.16
N GLY A 394 19.23 -15.69 33.17
CA GLY A 394 18.89 -15.50 31.75
C GLY A 394 17.57 -16.19 31.40
N GLN A 395 16.76 -15.54 30.55
CA GLN A 395 15.42 -15.98 30.12
C GLN A 395 14.34 -16.17 31.23
N ASP A 396 14.70 -16.12 32.51
CA ASP A 396 13.74 -16.26 33.61
C ASP A 396 12.94 -14.96 33.83
N THR A 397 11.64 -14.96 33.50
CA THR A 397 10.73 -13.84 33.82
C THR A 397 9.88 -14.03 35.08
N GLU A 398 10.06 -15.10 35.86
CA GLU A 398 9.24 -15.41 37.04
C GLU A 398 9.93 -15.15 38.40
N THR A 399 11.24 -15.36 38.53
CA THR A 399 11.90 -15.17 39.84
C THR A 399 12.07 -13.69 40.19
N LEU A 400 11.24 -13.21 41.12
CA LEU A 400 11.30 -11.86 41.71
C LEU A 400 11.98 -11.82 43.09
N ILE A 401 12.50 -12.96 43.57
CA ILE A 401 13.11 -13.07 44.91
C ILE A 401 14.33 -12.14 45.01
N GLY A 402 14.38 -11.32 46.05
CA GLY A 402 15.45 -10.35 46.29
C GLY A 402 15.22 -8.96 45.70
N LEU A 403 14.20 -8.77 44.84
CA LEU A 403 13.91 -7.47 44.24
C LEU A 403 13.01 -6.57 45.15
N PRO A 404 13.17 -5.23 45.12
CA PRO A 404 12.26 -4.31 45.80
C PRO A 404 10.81 -4.36 45.29
N ARG A 405 9.84 -4.09 46.18
CA ARG A 405 8.39 -4.08 45.84
C ARG A 405 8.00 -3.24 44.61
N PRO A 406 8.55 -2.04 44.36
CA PRO A 406 8.23 -1.29 43.14
C PRO A 406 8.55 -2.06 41.86
N ILE A 407 9.59 -2.90 41.86
CA ILE A 407 9.95 -3.75 40.71
C ILE A 407 8.92 -4.87 40.53
N HIS A 408 8.35 -5.41 41.60
CA HIS A 408 7.26 -6.39 41.50
C HIS A 408 6.00 -5.76 40.86
N GLU A 409 5.70 -4.50 41.22
CA GLU A 409 4.58 -3.74 40.65
C GLU A 409 4.84 -3.38 39.18
N SER A 410 6.08 -2.99 38.82
CA SER A 410 6.50 -2.81 37.42
C SER A 410 6.38 -4.11 36.62
N VAL A 411 6.94 -5.24 37.08
CA VAL A 411 6.86 -6.53 36.36
C VAL A 411 5.41 -6.99 36.21
N LYS A 412 4.57 -6.83 37.24
CA LYS A 412 3.13 -7.12 37.14
C LYS A 412 2.46 -6.27 36.05
N THR A 413 2.78 -4.98 35.98
CA THR A 413 2.25 -4.05 34.98
C THR A 413 2.75 -4.39 33.57
N LEU A 414 4.03 -4.74 33.42
CA LEU A 414 4.62 -5.18 32.17
C LEU A 414 4.01 -6.50 31.67
N LYS A 415 3.81 -7.48 32.56
CA LYS A 415 3.12 -8.75 32.22
C LYS A 415 1.66 -8.55 31.85
N GLN A 416 0.96 -7.60 32.49
CA GLN A 416 -0.42 -7.25 32.12
C GLN A 416 -0.53 -6.65 30.71
N HIS A 417 0.51 -5.96 30.24
CA HIS A 417 0.60 -5.36 28.90
C HIS A 417 1.44 -6.19 27.92
N LYS A 418 1.75 -7.46 28.26
CA LYS A 418 2.51 -8.36 27.40
C LYS A 418 1.70 -8.68 26.15
N TYR A 419 2.14 -8.17 25.01
CA TYR A 419 1.61 -8.57 23.72
C TYR A 419 2.37 -9.80 23.21
N VAL A 420 1.62 -10.79 22.73
CA VAL A 420 2.13 -11.96 22.01
C VAL A 420 1.49 -11.93 20.64
N SER A 421 2.30 -11.89 19.59
CA SER A 421 1.86 -12.00 18.20
C SER A 421 1.66 -13.45 17.79
N ILE A 422 1.06 -13.67 16.61
CA ILE A 422 0.96 -15.02 16.02
C ILE A 422 2.37 -15.51 15.64
N SER A 423 3.23 -14.63 15.12
CA SER A 423 4.62 -14.93 14.78
C SER A 423 5.48 -15.33 15.98
N ASP A 424 5.23 -14.78 17.17
CA ASP A 424 5.94 -15.20 18.40
C ASP A 424 5.59 -16.66 18.79
N ILE A 425 4.38 -17.14 18.45
CA ILE A 425 4.01 -18.54 18.63
C ILE A 425 4.64 -19.40 17.54
N GLN A 426 4.59 -18.96 16.27
CA GLN A 426 5.19 -19.68 15.15
C GLN A 426 6.69 -19.90 15.37
N ILE A 427 7.46 -18.84 15.65
CA ILE A 427 8.90 -18.93 15.94
C ILE A 427 9.18 -19.86 17.12
N LYS A 428 8.32 -19.88 18.15
CA LYS A 428 8.46 -20.80 19.29
C LYS A 428 8.18 -22.26 18.89
N ASN A 429 7.23 -22.50 18.00
CA ASN A 429 6.92 -23.84 17.49
C ASN A 429 8.04 -24.36 16.58
N GLU A 430 8.54 -23.53 15.66
CA GLU A 430 9.73 -23.78 14.83
C GLU A 430 10.94 -24.12 15.73
N GLU A 431 11.21 -23.29 16.74
CA GLU A 431 12.23 -23.53 17.76
C GLU A 431 12.07 -24.86 18.53
N GLU A 432 10.85 -25.32 18.79
CA GLU A 432 10.58 -26.60 19.47
C GLU A 432 10.72 -27.79 18.52
N LEU A 433 10.37 -27.60 17.24
CA LEU A 433 10.56 -28.59 16.17
C LEU A 433 12.05 -28.79 15.84
N GLU A 434 12.85 -27.72 15.75
CA GLU A 434 14.33 -27.81 15.62
C GLU A 434 14.98 -28.58 16.77
N LYS A 435 14.44 -28.47 18.00
CA LYS A 435 14.95 -29.17 19.18
C LYS A 435 14.57 -30.65 19.21
N CYS A 436 13.49 -31.06 18.54
CA CYS A 436 12.93 -32.42 18.59
C CYS A 436 12.39 -32.96 17.23
N PRO A 437 13.13 -32.85 16.11
CA PRO A 437 12.58 -33.11 14.77
C PRO A 437 12.16 -34.57 14.59
N MET A 438 12.93 -35.52 15.15
CA MET A 438 12.62 -36.96 15.12
C MET A 438 11.35 -37.37 15.90
N SER A 439 10.75 -36.45 16.66
CA SER A 439 9.55 -36.70 17.48
C SER A 439 8.35 -35.84 17.08
N LEU A 440 8.59 -34.68 16.46
CA LEU A 440 7.55 -33.75 16.02
C LEU A 440 7.24 -33.85 14.52
N GLY A 441 8.17 -34.35 13.70
CA GLY A 441 7.97 -34.52 12.26
C GLY A 441 8.26 -33.25 11.45
N GLU A 442 7.61 -33.14 10.29
CA GLU A 442 7.62 -31.93 9.44
C GLU A 442 6.43 -31.03 9.82
N GLU A 443 6.53 -29.72 9.60
CA GLU A 443 5.46 -28.78 9.93
C GLU A 443 4.36 -28.79 8.85
N GLU A 444 3.10 -29.00 9.27
CA GLU A 444 1.92 -28.89 8.39
C GLU A 444 1.54 -27.42 8.13
N VAL A 445 2.33 -26.74 7.30
CA VAL A 445 2.06 -25.37 6.85
C VAL A 445 0.81 -25.33 5.96
N GLN A 446 -0.14 -24.47 6.29
CA GLN A 446 -1.39 -24.31 5.53
C GLN A 446 -1.14 -23.49 4.25
N GLU A 447 -1.33 -24.11 3.07
CA GLU A 447 -1.20 -23.45 1.75
C GLU A 447 -2.33 -22.45 1.46
N THR A 448 -2.32 -21.33 2.18
CA THR A 448 -3.23 -20.19 1.95
C THR A 448 -2.78 -19.37 0.72
N PRO A 449 -3.67 -18.57 0.11
CA PRO A 449 -3.29 -17.62 -0.95
C PRO A 449 -2.12 -16.69 -0.57
N GLY A 450 -2.08 -16.24 0.68
CA GLY A 450 -1.00 -15.41 1.21
C GLY A 450 0.32 -16.18 1.32
N GLU A 451 0.29 -17.42 1.78
CA GLU A 451 1.49 -18.27 1.90
C GLU A 451 2.07 -18.64 0.53
N ILE A 452 1.21 -19.03 -0.42
CA ILE A 452 1.64 -19.36 -1.79
C ILE A 452 2.29 -18.15 -2.47
N LEU A 453 1.69 -16.97 -2.35
CA LEU A 453 2.26 -15.73 -2.89
C LEU A 453 3.56 -15.34 -2.17
N TYR A 454 3.62 -15.46 -0.84
CA TYR A 454 4.82 -15.17 -0.06
C TYR A 454 5.98 -16.10 -0.44
N ARG A 455 5.72 -17.42 -0.49
CA ARG A 455 6.68 -18.45 -0.93
C ARG A 455 7.24 -18.17 -2.32
N ALA A 456 6.39 -17.78 -3.27
CA ALA A 456 6.80 -17.42 -4.63
C ALA A 456 7.57 -16.10 -4.69
N MET A 457 7.19 -15.10 -3.87
CA MET A 457 7.90 -13.82 -3.79
C MET A 457 9.23 -13.87 -3.02
N LEU A 458 9.44 -14.85 -2.13
CA LEU A 458 10.46 -14.83 -1.07
C LEU A 458 11.88 -14.48 -1.56
N TYR A 459 12.35 -15.13 -2.64
CA TYR A 459 13.69 -14.90 -3.20
C TYR A 459 13.89 -13.54 -3.86
N HIS A 460 12.80 -12.81 -4.13
CA HIS A 460 12.78 -11.53 -4.84
C HIS A 460 12.07 -10.40 -4.06
N LEU A 461 11.64 -10.68 -2.83
CA LEU A 461 10.92 -9.73 -1.97
C LEU A 461 11.68 -8.40 -1.75
N PRO A 462 13.01 -8.38 -1.49
CA PRO A 462 13.76 -7.13 -1.43
C PRO A 462 13.72 -6.32 -2.73
N GLN A 463 13.75 -6.99 -3.89
CA GLN A 463 13.69 -6.37 -5.21
C GLN A 463 12.31 -5.75 -5.47
N TYR A 464 11.22 -6.44 -5.09
CA TYR A 464 9.86 -5.91 -5.17
C TYR A 464 9.67 -4.69 -4.25
N MET A 465 10.15 -4.76 -3.00
CA MET A 465 10.13 -3.63 -2.06
C MET A 465 10.91 -2.42 -2.59
N ILE A 466 12.12 -2.63 -3.13
CA ILE A 466 12.94 -1.56 -3.73
C ILE A 466 12.27 -0.97 -4.97
N ALA A 467 11.59 -1.78 -5.79
CA ALA A 467 10.89 -1.29 -6.99
C ALA A 467 9.67 -0.42 -6.63
N LEU A 468 8.83 -0.85 -5.69
CA LEU A 468 7.73 -0.03 -5.17
C LEU A 468 8.25 1.26 -4.52
N LEU A 469 9.31 1.19 -3.72
CA LEU A 469 9.92 2.37 -3.09
C LEU A 469 10.51 3.35 -4.13
N LYS A 470 11.11 2.84 -5.23
CA LYS A 470 11.55 3.69 -6.36
C LYS A 470 10.39 4.46 -6.99
N ILE A 471 9.23 3.82 -7.19
CA ILE A 471 8.05 4.47 -7.77
C ILE A 471 7.51 5.52 -6.80
N LEU A 472 7.36 5.19 -5.52
CA LEU A 472 6.92 6.14 -4.48
C LEU A 472 7.86 7.37 -4.39
N LEU A 473 9.18 7.16 -4.49
CA LEU A 473 10.19 8.24 -4.50
C LEU A 473 10.27 9.03 -5.81
N ALA A 474 9.66 8.54 -6.90
CA ALA A 474 9.49 9.26 -8.16
C ALA A 474 8.16 10.03 -8.20
N ALA A 475 7.11 9.50 -7.55
CA ALA A 475 5.81 10.17 -7.38
C ALA A 475 5.84 11.27 -6.31
N ALA A 476 6.74 11.18 -5.33
CA ALA A 476 6.91 12.20 -4.30
C ALA A 476 7.28 13.58 -4.92
N PRO A 477 6.52 14.66 -4.62
CA PRO A 477 6.82 15.99 -5.14
C PRO A 477 8.18 16.47 -4.64
N THR A 478 9.14 16.66 -5.55
CA THR A 478 10.51 17.09 -5.23
C THR A 478 10.84 18.43 -5.88
N SER A 479 11.48 19.32 -5.12
CA SER A 479 11.81 20.70 -5.54
C SER A 479 12.94 20.80 -6.58
N LYS A 480 13.41 19.66 -7.10
CA LYS A 480 14.37 19.54 -8.21
C LYS A 480 14.03 18.30 -9.02
N ALA A 481 13.92 18.45 -10.33
CA ALA A 481 13.88 17.31 -11.25
C ALA A 481 15.16 16.48 -11.06
N LYS A 482 15.02 15.25 -10.58
CA LYS A 482 16.11 14.27 -10.53
C LYS A 482 16.29 13.73 -11.94
N THR A 483 17.49 13.85 -12.51
CA THR A 483 17.80 13.30 -13.83
C THR A 483 17.74 11.77 -13.89
N ASP A 484 17.79 11.12 -12.72
CA ASP A 484 17.96 9.68 -12.57
C ASP A 484 16.70 8.98 -12.04
N SER A 485 15.56 9.68 -11.95
CA SER A 485 14.28 9.08 -11.56
C SER A 485 13.57 8.44 -12.76
N ILE A 486 13.06 7.22 -12.57
CA ILE A 486 12.20 6.49 -13.52
C ILE A 486 11.00 7.35 -13.97
N ASN A 487 10.74 7.37 -15.28
CA ASN A 487 9.67 8.19 -15.85
C ASN A 487 8.28 7.55 -15.66
N ILE A 488 7.70 7.73 -14.48
CA ILE A 488 6.33 7.30 -14.16
C ILE A 488 5.23 8.11 -14.85
N LEU A 489 5.59 9.18 -15.59
CA LEU A 489 4.63 10.07 -16.26
C LEU A 489 4.33 9.68 -17.71
N ALA A 490 4.98 8.65 -18.26
CA ALA A 490 4.74 8.18 -19.64
C ALA A 490 3.25 7.85 -19.92
N ASP A 491 2.49 7.46 -18.89
CA ASP A 491 1.04 7.17 -18.94
C ASP A 491 0.13 8.41 -18.86
N VAL A 492 0.73 9.60 -18.82
CA VAL A 492 0.04 10.90 -18.67
C VAL A 492 0.57 11.93 -19.68
N LEU A 493 1.69 11.65 -20.36
CA LEU A 493 2.21 12.49 -21.44
C LEU A 493 1.47 12.20 -22.76
N PRO A 494 1.01 13.24 -23.48
CA PRO A 494 0.35 13.08 -24.78
C PRO A 494 1.27 12.46 -25.84
N GLU A 495 0.67 11.95 -26.91
CA GLU A 495 1.40 11.36 -28.04
C GLU A 495 2.34 12.37 -28.72
N GLU A 496 1.87 13.61 -28.94
CA GLU A 496 2.68 14.75 -29.38
C GLU A 496 3.03 15.65 -28.19
N MET A 497 4.33 15.85 -27.95
CA MET A 497 4.85 16.83 -26.99
C MET A 497 5.10 18.18 -27.71
N PRO A 498 4.72 19.33 -27.11
CA PRO A 498 4.86 20.66 -27.72
C PRO A 498 6.28 21.25 -27.66
#